data_AF-A0A8J2U7I8-F1
#
_entry.id   AF-A0A8J2U7I8-F1
#
_cell.length_a   1.000
_cell.length_b   1.000
_cell.length_c   1.000
_cell.angle_alpha   90.00
_cell.angle_beta   90.00
_cell.angle_gamma   90.00
#
_symmetry.space_group_name_H-M   'P 1'
#
loop_
_entity.id
_entity.type
_entity.pdbx_description
1 polymer ?
#
loop_
_entity_poly.entity_id
_entity_poly.type
_entity_poly.pdbx_seq_one_letter_code
_entity_poly.pdbx_strand_id
1 'polypeptide(L)' 'MAQKKNTLGYWLLFLVSTVALIAAIASHFSYLTLILPFFATSFVKAMDIM' A
#
# COMPACT_ATOMS: atom_id res chain seq x y z
N MET A 1 -3.73 14.42 24.29
CA MET A 1 -2.44 13.93 23.75
C MET A 1 -2.49 14.16 22.25
N ALA A 2 -1.81 15.19 21.73
CA ALA A 2 -1.80 15.45 20.30
C ALA A 2 -0.93 14.38 19.62
N GLN A 3 -1.56 13.30 19.17
CA GLN A 3 -0.88 12.24 18.42
C GLN A 3 -0.44 12.84 17.09
N LYS A 4 0.83 13.25 16.99
CA LYS A 4 1.46 13.67 15.74
C LYS A 4 1.26 12.54 14.73
N LYS A 5 0.31 12.71 13.80
CA LYS A 5 -0.04 11.72 12.77
C LYS A 5 1.26 11.48 11.99
N ASN A 6 1.85 10.30 12.12
CA ASN A 6 3.11 9.94 11.45
C ASN A 6 2.83 9.69 9.96
N THR A 7 2.44 10.73 9.23
CA THR A 7 2.06 10.71 7.81
C THR A 7 3.16 10.08 6.95
N LEU A 8 4.43 10.28 7.34
CA LEU A 8 5.62 9.72 6.70
C LEU A 8 5.66 8.18 6.70
N GLY A 9 5.27 7.53 7.81
CA GLY A 9 5.30 6.07 7.91
C GLY A 9 4.31 5.40 6.97
N TYR A 10 3.17 6.04 6.75
CA TYR A 10 2.14 5.54 5.85
C TYR A 10 2.41 5.84 4.38
N TRP A 11 3.10 6.94 4.09
CA TRP A 11 3.63 7.23 2.76
C TRP A 11 4.67 6.19 2.30
N LEU A 12 5.54 5.76 3.22
CA LEU A 12 6.48 4.65 2.97
C LEU A 12 5.75 3.33 2.72
N LEU A 13 4.74 3.02 3.53
CA LEU A 13 3.90 1.82 3.36
C LEU A 13 3.18 1.81 2.00
N PHE A 14 2.69 2.96 1.55
CA PHE A 14 2.07 3.14 0.24
C PHE A 14 3.05 2.87 -0.92
N LEU A 15 4.25 3.44 -0.86
CA LEU A 15 5.28 3.24 -1.86
C LEU A 15 5.72 1.77 -1.93
N VAL A 16 5.94 1.13 -0.78
CA VAL A 16 6.30 -0.30 -0.71
C VAL A 16 5.19 -1.18 -1.29
N SER A 17 3.92 -0.92 -0.96
CA SER A 17 2.79 -1.64 -1.55
C SER A 17 2.66 -1.42 -3.06
N THR A 18 2.96 -0.22 -3.57
CA THR A 18 2.95 0.08 -5.01
C THR A 18 4.03 -0.68 -5.76
N VAL A 19 5.25 -0.72 -5.23
CA VAL A 19 6.36 -1.49 -5.84
C VAL A 19 6.03 -2.99 -5.83
N ALA A 20 5.44 -3.50 -4.74
CA ALA A 20 5.00 -4.88 -4.66
C ALA A 20 3.90 -5.22 -5.69
N LEU A 21 2.96 -4.31 -5.94
CA LEU A 21 1.94 -4.48 -6.98
C LEU A 21 2.56 -4.51 -8.38
N ILE A 22 3.46 -3.57 -8.69
CA ILE A 22 4.15 -3.49 -9.98
C ILE A 22 4.99 -4.76 -10.22
N ALA A 23 5.70 -5.25 -9.20
CA ALA A 23 6.47 -6.48 -9.28
C ALA A 23 5.58 -7.72 -9.51
N ALA A 24 4.41 -7.78 -8.86
CA ALA A 24 3.44 -8.85 -9.05
C ALA A 24 2.81 -8.83 -10.47
N ILE A 25 2.56 -7.63 -11.02
CA ILE A 25 2.10 -7.45 -12.41
C ILE A 25 3.21 -7.88 -13.39
N ALA A 26 4.44 -7.41 -13.19
CA ALA A 26 5.58 -7.73 -14.06
C ALA A 26 5.91 -9.22 -14.06
N SER A 27 5.69 -9.91 -12.94
CA SER A 27 5.91 -11.35 -12.82
C SER A 27 4.77 -12.20 -13.37
N HIS A 28 3.74 -11.59 -13.98
CA HIS A 28 2.55 -12.28 -14.50
C HIS A 28 1.94 -13.27 -13.49
N PHE A 29 1.93 -12.88 -12.21
CA PHE A 29 1.51 -13.78 -11.14
C PHE A 29 0.02 -14.08 -11.26
N SER A 30 -0.35 -15.35 -11.47
CA SER A 30 -1.74 -15.79 -11.70
C SER A 30 -2.67 -15.45 -10.53
N TYR A 31 -2.11 -15.23 -9.34
CA TYR A 31 -2.81 -14.86 -8.11
C TYR A 31 -2.75 -13.35 -7.79
N LEU A 32 -2.55 -12.49 -8.79
CA LEU A 32 -2.50 -11.03 -8.60
C LEU A 32 -3.72 -10.50 -7.80
N THR A 33 -4.88 -11.13 -7.94
CA THR A 33 -6.09 -10.83 -7.18
C THR A 33 -5.97 -11.07 -5.67
N LEU A 34 -5.10 -11.99 -5.21
CA LEU A 34 -4.87 -12.23 -3.78
C LEU A 34 -4.02 -11.13 -3.12
N ILE A 35 -3.14 -10.45 -3.88
CA ILE A 35 -2.33 -9.33 -3.36
C ILE A 35 -3.10 -8.00 -3.39
N LEU A 36 -4.07 -7.89 -4.29
CA LEU A 36 -4.91 -6.70 -4.51
C LEU A 36 -5.61 -6.16 -3.25
N PRO A 37 -6.21 -6.98 -2.36
CA PRO A 37 -6.81 -6.46 -1.13
C PRO A 37 -5.78 -5.89 -0.17
N PHE A 38 -4.55 -6.40 -0.14
CA PHE A 38 -3.47 -5.83 0.68
C PHE A 38 -3.02 -4.49 0.12
N PHE A 39 -2.87 -4.38 -1.20
CA PHE A 39 -2.60 -3.11 -1.85
C PHE A 39 -3.70 -2.08 -1.60
N ALA A 40 -4.97 -2.47 -1.78
CA ALA A 40 -6.12 -1.61 -1.53
C ALA A 40 -6.23 -1.18 -0.06
N THR A 41 -5.89 -2.06 0.89
CA THR A 41 -5.86 -1.71 2.32
C THR A 41 -4.77 -0.67 2.63
N SER A 42 -3.57 -0.84 2.07
CA SER A 42 -2.49 0.15 2.18
C SER A 42 -2.86 1.48 1.52
N PHE A 43 -3.52 1.41 0.36
CA PHE A 43 -4.00 2.57 -0.39
C PHE A 43 -5.05 3.36 0.39
N VAL A 44 -6.06 2.68 0.94
CA VAL A 44 -7.10 3.28 1.78
C VAL A 44 -6.50 3.88 3.05
N LYS A 45 -5.58 3.18 3.72
CA LYS A 45 -4.87 3.75 4.88
C LYS A 45 -4.03 4.97 4.53
N ALA A 46 -3.42 5.01 3.35
CA ALA A 46 -2.69 6.18 2.89
C ALA A 46 -3.64 7.35 2.58
N MET A 47 -4.81 7.09 2.01
CA MET A 47 -5.85 8.09 1.74
C MET A 47 -6.53 8.63 3.01
N ASP A 48 -6.84 7.77 3.98
CA ASP A 48 -7.39 8.15 5.30
C ASP A 48 -6.40 9.03 6.11
N ILE A 49 -5.14 8.98 5.71
CA ILE A 49 -4.07 9.73 6.33
C ILE A 49 -3.87 11.11 5.74
N MET A 50 -4.18 11.30 4.45
CA MET A 50 -4.36 12.63 3.86
C MET A 50 -5.55 13.36 4.48
#